data_AF-A0A2N7JQR6-F1
#
_entry.id   AF-A0A2N7JQR6-F1
#
_cell.length_a   1.000
_cell.length_b   1.000
_cell.length_c   1.000
_cell.angle_alpha   90.00
_cell.angle_beta   90.00
_cell.angle_gamma   90.00
#
_symmetry.space_group_name_H-M   'P 1'
#
loop_
_entity.id
_entity.type
_entity.pdbx_description
1 polymer ?
#
loop_
_entity_poly.entity_id
_entity_poly.type
_entity_poly.pdbx_seq_one_letter_code
_entity_poly.pdbx_strand_id
1 'polypeptide(L)'
;MSFIVLSNLVTFGTVYALEWQFGYLSIHFLSDYAFYTMLVLLGLGTLFSFTGHTVGYSGPSNVAGVTASSLIDNDSAKTTVVNKLESTNLGSRFLIASLVPLVFCVFA
;
A
#
# COMPACT_ATOMS: atom_id res chain seq x y z
N MET A 1 8.39 10.34 -8.94
CA MET A 1 7.37 11.29 -9.39
C MET A 1 6.26 10.62 -10.20
N SER A 2 6.52 9.96 -11.34
CA SER A 2 5.45 9.32 -12.14
C SER A 2 4.54 8.38 -11.35
N PHE A 3 5.10 7.54 -10.46
CA PHE A 3 4.30 6.64 -9.61
C PHE A 3 3.30 7.39 -8.71
N ILE A 4 3.71 8.51 -8.11
CA ILE A 4 2.87 9.31 -7.21
C ILE A 4 1.71 9.93 -8.00
N VAL A 5 2.01 10.47 -9.19
CA VAL A 5 0.99 11.08 -10.06
C VAL A 5 0.02 10.02 -10.59
N LEU A 6 0.53 8.90 -11.08
CA LEU A 6 -0.30 7.80 -11.61
C LEU A 6 -1.18 7.16 -10.53
N SER A 7 -0.64 6.88 -9.35
CA SER A 7 -1.41 6.29 -8.25
C SER A 7 -2.54 7.21 -7.82
N ASN A 8 -2.27 8.51 -7.62
CA ASN A 8 -3.31 9.49 -7.30
C ASN A 8 -4.37 9.61 -8.41
N LEU A 9 -3.94 9.67 -9.68
CA LEU A 9 -4.87 9.78 -10.81
C LEU A 9 -5.78 8.54 -10.94
N VAL A 10 -5.21 7.35 -10.84
CA VAL A 10 -5.96 6.09 -10.92
C VAL A 10 -6.93 5.98 -9.75
N THR A 11 -6.50 6.31 -8.53
CA THR A 11 -7.39 6.24 -7.37
C THR A 11 -8.50 7.28 -7.44
N PHE A 12 -8.20 8.53 -7.82
CA PHE A 12 -9.22 9.55 -8.04
C PHE A 12 -10.24 9.11 -9.10
N GLY A 13 -9.77 8.58 -10.23
CA GLY A 13 -10.63 8.04 -11.29
C GLY A 13 -11.50 6.87 -10.80
N THR A 14 -10.97 6.04 -9.91
CA THR A 14 -11.71 4.92 -9.31
C THR A 14 -12.82 5.42 -8.36
N VAL A 15 -12.52 6.40 -7.50
CA VAL A 15 -13.51 7.04 -6.62
C VAL A 15 -14.60 7.72 -7.44
N TYR A 16 -14.23 8.42 -8.51
CA TYR A 16 -15.18 9.05 -9.43
C TYR A 16 -16.07 8.02 -10.14
N ALA A 17 -15.49 6.94 -10.65
CA ALA A 17 -16.25 5.88 -11.31
C ALA A 17 -17.20 5.16 -10.35
N LEU A 18 -16.76 4.89 -9.11
CA LEU A 18 -17.59 4.32 -8.05
C LEU A 18 -18.77 5.24 -7.73
N GLU A 19 -18.52 6.54 -7.60
CA GLU A 19 -19.58 7.50 -7.31
C GLU A 19 -20.57 7.62 -8.47
N TRP A 20 -20.07 7.65 -9.71
CA TRP A 20 -20.94 7.65 -10.89
C TRP A 20 -21.81 6.38 -10.98
N GLN A 21 -21.25 5.22 -10.63
CA GLN A 21 -21.92 3.93 -10.81
C GLN A 21 -22.90 3.60 -9.68
N PHE A 22 -22.58 3.97 -8.44
CA PHE A 22 -23.36 3.58 -7.26
C PHE A 22 -24.04 4.77 -6.56
N GLY A 23 -23.58 6.00 -6.78
CA GLY A 23 -24.14 7.22 -6.19
C GLY A 23 -24.17 7.22 -4.66
N TYR A 24 -23.32 6.42 -4.02
CA TYR A 24 -23.46 6.08 -2.60
C TYR A 24 -22.61 6.98 -1.69
N LEU A 25 -21.54 7.60 -2.19
CA LEU A 25 -20.67 8.46 -1.39
C LEU A 25 -21.24 9.88 -1.23
N SER A 26 -22.25 10.25 -2.04
CA SER A 26 -22.93 11.56 -2.01
C SER A 26 -21.94 12.73 -2.00
N ILE A 27 -20.94 12.63 -2.87
CA ILE A 27 -19.81 13.55 -2.89
C ILE A 27 -20.28 14.92 -3.40
N HIS A 28 -20.17 15.94 -2.56
CA HIS A 28 -20.59 17.30 -2.89
C HIS A 28 -19.42 18.23 -3.18
N PHE A 29 -18.26 18.01 -2.56
CA PHE A 29 -17.10 18.87 -2.69
C PHE A 29 -15.85 18.14 -3.20
N LEU A 30 -14.96 18.90 -3.85
CA LEU A 30 -13.70 18.37 -4.35
C LEU A 30 -12.78 17.88 -3.21
N SER A 31 -12.94 18.43 -2.00
CA SER A 31 -12.23 17.99 -0.80
C SER A 31 -12.60 16.56 -0.40
N ASP A 32 -13.87 16.15 -0.56
CA ASP A 32 -14.31 14.79 -0.27
C ASP A 32 -13.63 13.78 -1.19
N TYR A 33 -13.50 14.11 -2.49
CA TYR A 33 -12.74 13.27 -3.43
C TYR A 33 -11.28 13.10 -3.01
N ALA A 34 -10.64 14.17 -2.53
CA ALA A 34 -9.27 14.09 -2.03
C ALA A 34 -9.19 13.24 -0.76
N PHE A 35 -10.16 13.36 0.14
CA PHE A 35 -10.25 12.56 1.37
C PHE A 35 -10.39 11.06 1.08
N TYR A 36 -11.31 10.66 0.21
CA TYR A 36 -11.46 9.25 -0.18
C TYR A 36 -10.24 8.73 -0.92
N THR A 37 -9.64 9.54 -1.78
CA THR A 37 -8.39 9.20 -2.48
C THR A 37 -7.27 8.96 -1.46
N MET A 38 -7.12 9.82 -0.45
CA MET A 38 -6.16 9.64 0.63
C MET A 38 -6.40 8.33 1.38
N LEU A 39 -7.65 8.05 1.79
CA LEU A 39 -7.98 6.84 2.55
C LEU A 39 -7.64 5.57 1.77
N VAL A 40 -7.93 5.54 0.47
CA VAL A 40 -7.62 4.38 -0.38
C VAL A 40 -6.11 4.20 -0.52
N LEU A 41 -5.34 5.27 -0.81
CA LEU A 41 -3.87 5.17 -0.92
C LEU A 41 -3.23 4.76 0.42
N LEU A 42 -3.72 5.29 1.54
CA LEU A 42 -3.23 4.95 2.87
C LEU A 42 -3.57 3.51 3.25
N GLY A 43 -4.78 3.04 2.93
CA GLY A 43 -5.20 1.65 3.07
C GLY A 43 -4.32 0.70 2.25
N LEU A 44 -4.09 1.00 0.97
CA LEU A 44 -3.16 0.21 0.15
C LEU A 44 -1.73 0.25 0.70
N GLY A 45 -1.25 1.41 1.13
CA GLY A 45 0.08 1.59 1.70
C GLY A 45 0.31 0.76 2.97
N THR A 46 -0.68 0.72 3.85
CA THR A 46 -0.64 -0.13 5.05
C THR A 46 -0.72 -1.61 4.69
N LEU A 47 -1.65 -2.02 3.82
CA LEU A 47 -1.75 -3.41 3.36
C LEU A 47 -0.43 -3.89 2.75
N PHE A 48 0.13 -3.20 1.77
CA PHE A 48 1.41 -3.59 1.15
C PHE A 48 2.60 -3.55 2.13
N SER A 49 2.56 -2.67 3.14
CA SER A 49 3.61 -2.66 4.18
C SER A 49 3.51 -3.87 5.12
N PHE A 50 2.30 -4.36 5.41
CA PHE A 50 2.06 -5.47 6.34
C PHE A 50 1.95 -6.84 5.65
N THR A 51 1.65 -6.92 4.35
CA THR A 51 1.55 -8.18 3.60
C THR A 51 2.88 -8.93 3.49
N GLY A 52 4.00 -8.26 3.77
CA GLY A 52 5.32 -8.89 3.89
C GLY A 52 5.56 -9.64 5.22
N HIS A 53 4.62 -9.60 6.17
CA HIS A 53 4.65 -10.40 7.39
C HIS A 53 3.89 -11.71 7.18
N THR A 54 4.46 -12.61 6.38
CA THR A 54 4.10 -14.03 6.50
C THR A 54 4.46 -14.47 7.92
N VAL A 55 3.44 -14.88 8.67
CA VAL A 55 3.57 -15.58 9.94
C VAL A 55 4.54 -16.76 9.77
N GLY A 56 5.70 -16.64 10.41
CA GLY A 56 6.74 -17.64 10.38
C GLY A 56 7.93 -17.24 9.53
N TYR A 57 8.78 -16.35 10.05
CA TYR A 57 10.24 -16.50 10.03
C TYR A 57 10.80 -15.48 11.03
N SER A 58 10.76 -15.89 12.30
CA SER A 58 11.89 -15.82 13.23
C SER A 58 12.98 -14.83 12.84
N GLY A 59 13.01 -13.69 13.53
CA GLY A 59 14.17 -12.80 13.47
C GLY A 59 15.48 -13.53 13.81
N PRO A 60 16.65 -12.92 13.54
CA PRO A 60 17.97 -13.54 13.68
C PRO A 60 18.30 -14.04 15.10
N SER A 61 17.49 -13.70 16.11
CA SER A 61 17.56 -14.21 17.47
C SER A 61 16.88 -15.57 17.69
N ASN A 62 16.09 -16.07 16.73
CA ASN A 62 15.33 -17.31 16.87
C ASN A 62 15.91 -18.42 15.98
N VAL A 63 16.87 -19.13 16.56
CA VAL A 63 17.69 -20.21 15.95
C VAL A 63 16.83 -21.29 15.26
N ALA A 64 15.63 -21.57 15.77
CA ALA A 64 14.72 -22.56 15.20
C ALA A 64 14.21 -22.18 13.79
N GLY A 65 13.98 -20.89 13.52
CA GLY A 65 13.57 -20.45 12.19
C GLY A 65 14.73 -20.36 11.21
N VAL A 66 15.93 -20.05 11.68
CA VAL A 66 17.15 -20.05 10.84
C VAL A 66 17.44 -21.48 10.34
N THR A 67 17.30 -22.49 11.20
CA THR A 67 17.50 -23.91 10.83
C THR A 67 16.42 -24.41 9.88
N ALA A 68 15.14 -24.09 10.11
CA ALA A 68 14.06 -24.46 9.18
C ALA A 68 14.20 -23.76 7.82
N SER A 69 14.62 -22.50 7.80
CA SER A 69 14.85 -21.75 6.55
C SER A 69 16.07 -22.27 5.78
N SER A 70 17.04 -22.89 6.46
CA SER A 70 18.21 -23.51 5.83
C SER A 70 17.93 -24.89 5.21
N LEU A 71 16.79 -25.50 5.54
CA LEU A 71 16.31 -26.78 4.98
C LEU A 71 15.37 -26.58 3.78
N ILE A 72 14.89 -25.36 3.56
CA ILE A 72 14.14 -24.97 2.36
C ILE A 72 15.14 -24.45 1.34
N ASP A 73 15.17 -25.11 0.18
CA ASP A 73 16.06 -24.78 -0.93
C ASP A 73 16.16 -23.27 -1.18
N ASN A 74 17.41 -22.83 -1.31
CA ASN A 74 17.89 -21.44 -1.32
C ASN A 74 17.12 -20.51 -2.30
N ASP A 75 16.50 -21.07 -3.35
CA ASP A 75 15.69 -20.32 -4.31
C ASP A 75 14.36 -19.79 -3.71
N SER A 76 13.72 -20.56 -2.83
CA SER A 76 12.43 -20.19 -2.23
C SER A 76 12.59 -19.13 -1.12
N ALA A 77 13.69 -19.19 -0.37
CA ALA A 77 14.04 -18.18 0.63
C ALA A 77 14.43 -16.82 -0.02
N LYS A 78 15.10 -16.85 -1.18
CA LYS A 78 15.52 -15.63 -1.88
C LYS A 78 14.34 -14.91 -2.52
N THR A 79 13.43 -15.63 -3.15
CA THR A 79 12.21 -15.08 -3.77
C THR A 79 11.27 -14.44 -2.74
N THR A 80 11.12 -15.04 -1.56
CA THR A 80 10.28 -14.52 -0.47
C THR A 80 10.83 -13.23 0.16
N VAL A 81 12.16 -13.12 0.35
CA VAL A 81 12.80 -11.90 0.85
C VAL A 81 12.72 -10.75 -0.17
N VAL A 82 12.94 -11.04 -1.46
CA VAL A 82 12.83 -10.04 -2.54
C VAL A 82 11.39 -9.53 -2.65
N ASN A 83 10.41 -10.43 -2.63
CA ASN A 83 8.99 -10.07 -2.71
C ASN A 83 8.54 -9.24 -1.48
N LYS A 84 9.08 -9.53 -0.28
CA LYS A 84 8.85 -8.73 0.93
C LYS A 84 9.43 -7.32 0.83
N LEU A 85 10.66 -7.20 0.33
CA LEU A 85 11.32 -5.90 0.17
C LEU A 85 10.60 -5.05 -0.88
N GLU A 86 10.15 -5.66 -1.97
CA GLU A 86 9.36 -5.00 -3.01
C GLU A 86 7.99 -4.56 -2.49
N SER A 87 7.29 -5.42 -1.74
CA SER A 87 5.99 -5.11 -1.11
C SER A 87 6.10 -3.95 -0.11
N THR A 88 7.14 -3.95 0.74
CA THR A 88 7.41 -2.86 1.69
C THR A 88 7.77 -1.55 0.97
N ASN A 89 8.56 -1.63 -0.10
CA ASN A 89 8.92 -0.46 -0.91
C ASN A 89 7.67 0.13 -1.59
N LEU A 90 6.79 -0.71 -2.13
CA LEU A 90 5.49 -0.29 -2.67
C LEU A 90 4.60 0.35 -1.61
N GLY A 91 4.51 -0.24 -0.41
CA GLY A 91 3.76 0.30 0.71
C GLY A 91 4.22 1.71 1.11
N SER A 92 5.54 1.90 1.25
CA SER A 92 6.10 3.23 1.55
C SER A 92 5.83 4.26 0.45
N ARG A 93 5.84 3.86 -0.82
CA ARG A 93 5.52 4.73 -1.96
C ARG A 93 4.04 5.14 -1.97
N PHE A 94 3.12 4.24 -1.64
CA PHE A 94 1.70 4.56 -1.50
C PHE A 94 1.43 5.51 -0.31
N LEU A 95 2.14 5.32 0.81
CA LEU A 95 2.06 6.25 1.94
C LEU A 95 2.52 7.66 1.57
N ILE A 96 3.66 7.78 0.88
CA ILE A 96 4.16 9.07 0.37
C ILE A 96 3.17 9.68 -0.63
N ALA A 97 2.57 8.86 -1.49
CA ALA A 97 1.59 9.32 -2.46
C ALA A 97 0.29 9.81 -1.80
N SER A 98 -0.09 9.29 -0.63
CA SER A 98 -1.26 9.75 0.15
C SER A 98 -1.07 11.14 0.79
N LEU A 99 0.18 11.62 0.90
CA LEU A 99 0.47 12.93 1.48
C LEU A 99 -0.07 14.08 0.62
N VAL A 100 -0.10 13.91 -0.69
CA VAL A 100 -0.58 14.92 -1.65
C VAL A 100 -2.07 15.24 -1.46
N PRO A 101 -2.98 14.24 -1.49
CA PRO A 101 -4.39 14.48 -1.23
C PRO A 101 -4.64 14.92 0.22
N LEU A 102 -3.82 14.50 1.19
CA LEU A 102 -3.91 15.00 2.57
C LEU A 102 -3.66 16.50 2.64
N VAL A 103 -2.57 16.98 2.03
CA VAL A 103 -2.27 18.42 1.98
C VAL A 103 -3.41 19.17 1.30
N PHE A 104 -3.91 18.66 0.17
CA PHE A 104 -5.05 19.28 -0.51
C PHE A 104 -6.30 19.34 0.38
N CYS A 105 -6.60 18.28 1.11
CA CYS A 105 -7.76 18.20 2.01
C CYS A 105 -7.66 19.17 3.21
N VAL A 106 -6.45 19.51 3.67
CA VAL A 106 -6.22 20.49 4.75
C VAL A 106 -6.37 21.93 4.27
N PHE A 107 -6.10 22.21 2.99
CA PHE A 107 -6.14 23.55 2.41
C PHE A 107 -7.44 23.87 1.65
N ALA A 108 -8.26 22.86 1.32
CA ALA A 108 -9.53 22.99 0.62
C ALA A 108 -10.69 23.25 1.59
#